data_AF-A0A8B6GTV5-F1
#
_entry.id   AF-A0A8B6GTV5-F1
#
_cell.length_a   1.000
_cell.length_b   1.000
_cell.length_c   1.000
_cell.angle_alpha   90.00
_cell.angle_beta   90.00
_cell.angle_gamma   90.00
#
_symmetry.space_group_name_H-M   'P 1'
#
loop_
_entity.id
_entity.type
_entity.pdbx_description
1 polymer ?
#
loop_
_entity_poly.entity_id
_entity_poly.type
_entity_poly.pdbx_seq_one_letter_code
_entity_poly.pdbx_strand_id
1 'polypeptide(L)'
;MSRFGQDDPTTFRKENFKSKKTGQQTHFAVKVLSDFIVERGMEIDILEATKDEIANLLQDFYANIRNKSQEYYKKNTLLAIRQSINRYLKENDRFFDIITDPEFTRANDNFTSLLRKTREEGKGTVHPP
;
A
#
# COMPACT_ATOMS: atom_id res chain seq x y z
N MET A 1 -8.23 14.52 -38.69
CA MET A 1 -7.00 14.94 -37.99
C MET A 1 -7.27 14.84 -36.50
N SER A 2 -6.71 13.82 -35.86
CA SER A 2 -6.76 13.62 -34.40
C SER A 2 -5.70 14.45 -33.70
N ARG A 3 -5.97 14.88 -32.45
CA ARG A 3 -5.07 14.79 -31.29
C ARG A 3 -5.77 15.39 -30.06
N PHE A 4 -6.36 14.51 -29.25
CA PHE A 4 -5.80 13.91 -28.03
C PHE A 4 -6.18 14.76 -26.81
N GLY A 5 -7.25 14.31 -26.14
CA GLY A 5 -7.69 14.83 -24.86
C GLY A 5 -6.68 14.50 -23.78
N GLN A 6 -6.70 15.31 -22.72
CA GLN A 6 -5.86 15.17 -21.54
C GLN A 6 -6.15 13.82 -20.88
N ASP A 7 -5.19 12.90 -20.93
CA ASP A 7 -5.18 11.73 -20.08
C ASP A 7 -4.77 12.19 -18.68
N ASP A 8 -5.76 12.21 -17.80
CA ASP A 8 -5.60 12.43 -16.36
C ASP A 8 -4.83 11.23 -15.76
N PRO A 9 -3.66 11.45 -15.12
CA PRO A 9 -2.79 10.37 -14.65
C PRO A 9 -3.38 9.56 -13.47
N THR A 10 -4.59 9.90 -12.99
CA THR A 10 -5.29 9.15 -11.95
C THR A 10 -6.14 7.99 -12.47
N THR A 11 -6.09 7.69 -13.78
CA THR A 11 -6.89 6.62 -14.37
C THR A 11 -6.30 5.23 -14.06
N PHE A 12 -6.53 4.75 -12.84
CA PHE A 12 -6.31 3.36 -12.45
C PHE A 12 -7.16 2.45 -13.33
N ARG A 13 -6.54 1.84 -14.34
CA ARG A 13 -7.14 0.90 -15.28
C ARG A 13 -7.76 -0.27 -14.53
N LYS A 14 -9.08 -0.30 -14.56
CA LYS A 14 -9.94 -1.17 -13.75
C LYS A 14 -10.20 -2.49 -14.50
N GLU A 15 -9.22 -3.37 -14.60
CA GLU A 15 -9.42 -4.70 -15.22
C GLU A 15 -8.78 -5.83 -14.40
N ASN A 16 -9.57 -6.46 -13.52
CA ASN A 16 -9.87 -7.90 -13.55
C ASN A 16 -10.62 -8.33 -12.29
N PHE A 17 -11.86 -8.78 -12.48
CA PHE A 17 -12.75 -9.27 -11.43
C PHE A 17 -12.37 -10.71 -11.03
N LYS A 18 -11.79 -10.92 -9.84
CA LYS A 18 -11.85 -12.22 -9.13
C LYS A 18 -12.19 -12.04 -7.65
N SER A 19 -13.22 -12.78 -7.22
CA SER A 19 -13.86 -12.83 -5.89
C SER A 19 -14.28 -11.46 -5.32
N LYS A 20 -15.59 -11.23 -5.15
CA LYS A 20 -16.16 -9.96 -4.63
C LYS A 20 -15.47 -9.45 -3.36
N LYS A 21 -14.97 -10.33 -2.48
CA LYS A 21 -14.28 -9.94 -1.22
C LYS A 21 -12.76 -9.80 -1.37
N THR A 22 -12.14 -10.52 -2.29
CA THR A 22 -10.68 -10.49 -2.49
C THR A 22 -10.28 -9.32 -3.38
N GLY A 23 -11.04 -9.08 -4.46
CA GLY A 23 -10.87 -7.89 -5.30
C GLY A 23 -11.15 -6.59 -4.55
N GLN A 24 -12.12 -6.56 -3.62
CA GLN A 24 -12.37 -5.38 -2.78
C GLN A 24 -11.20 -5.07 -1.85
N GLN A 25 -10.55 -6.07 -1.26
CA GLN A 25 -9.37 -5.86 -0.41
C GLN A 25 -8.15 -5.42 -1.23
N THR A 26 -7.95 -5.99 -2.43
CA THR A 26 -6.94 -5.49 -3.38
C THR A 26 -7.19 -4.03 -3.70
N HIS A 27 -8.41 -3.71 -4.12
CA HIS A 27 -8.78 -2.35 -4.51
C HIS A 27 -8.62 -1.36 -3.34
N PHE A 28 -9.04 -1.74 -2.14
CA PHE A 28 -8.83 -0.92 -0.94
C PHE A 28 -7.35 -0.68 -0.66
N ALA A 29 -6.51 -1.71 -0.69
CA ALA A 29 -5.08 -1.58 -0.40
C ALA A 29 -4.36 -0.73 -1.45
N VAL A 30 -4.66 -0.95 -2.74
CA VAL A 30 -4.13 -0.13 -3.83
C VAL A 30 -4.59 1.31 -3.67
N LYS A 31 -5.88 1.55 -3.41
CA LYS A 31 -6.40 2.90 -3.17
C LYS A 31 -5.68 3.61 -2.02
N VAL A 32 -5.47 2.92 -0.90
CA VAL A 32 -4.74 3.50 0.24
C VAL A 32 -3.30 3.86 -0.13
N LEU A 33 -2.63 3.03 -0.94
CA LEU A 33 -1.29 3.34 -1.44
C LEU A 33 -1.30 4.52 -2.43
N SER A 34 -2.26 4.56 -3.35
CA SER A 34 -2.42 5.66 -4.31
C SER A 34 -2.73 6.98 -3.62
N ASP A 35 -3.66 6.98 -2.66
CA ASP A 35 -4.00 8.16 -1.87
C ASP A 35 -2.74 8.66 -1.12
N PHE A 36 -1.92 7.76 -0.56
CA PHE A 36 -0.65 8.11 0.09
C PHE A 36 0.38 8.72 -0.87
N ILE A 37 0.52 8.19 -2.08
CA ILE A 37 1.42 8.73 -3.12
C ILE A 37 1.01 10.17 -3.45
N VAL A 38 -0.28 10.41 -3.66
CA VAL A 38 -0.85 11.73 -3.95
C VAL A 38 -0.66 12.70 -2.79
N GLU A 39 -0.92 12.27 -1.55
CA GLU A 39 -0.72 13.09 -0.34
C GLU A 39 0.72 13.55 -0.17
N ARG A 40 1.69 12.75 -0.64
CA ARG A 40 3.12 13.09 -0.62
C ARG A 40 3.57 13.92 -1.80
N GLY A 41 2.71 14.15 -2.79
CA GLY A 41 3.08 14.81 -4.06
C GLY A 41 4.07 13.99 -4.89
N MET A 42 4.04 12.66 -4.76
CA MET A 42 4.91 11.76 -5.53
C MET A 42 4.25 11.42 -6.87
N GLU A 43 5.02 11.38 -7.95
CA GLU A 43 4.57 10.94 -9.28
C GLU A 43 5.13 9.55 -9.58
N ILE A 44 4.75 8.56 -8.76
CA ILE A 44 5.22 7.17 -8.91
C ILE A 44 4.08 6.31 -9.47
N ASP A 45 4.29 5.73 -10.65
CA ASP A 45 3.46 4.64 -11.15
C ASP A 45 3.98 3.31 -10.62
N ILE A 46 3.25 2.68 -9.70
CA ILE A 46 3.66 1.42 -9.06
C ILE A 46 3.79 0.24 -10.03
N LEU A 47 3.24 0.32 -11.25
CA LEU A 47 3.36 -0.72 -12.27
C LEU A 47 4.55 -0.50 -13.20
N GLU A 48 5.03 0.73 -13.34
CA GLU A 48 6.19 1.08 -14.19
C GLU A 48 7.47 1.38 -13.38
N ALA A 49 7.33 1.77 -12.11
CA ALA A 49 8.43 2.12 -11.22
C ALA A 49 9.41 0.97 -11.05
N THR A 50 10.68 1.27 -10.86
CA THR A 50 11.73 0.30 -10.60
C THR A 50 11.54 -0.39 -9.24
N LYS A 51 12.24 -1.51 -9.04
CA LYS A 51 12.19 -2.24 -7.76
C LYS A 51 12.63 -1.36 -6.58
N ASP A 52 13.69 -0.57 -6.76
CA ASP A 52 14.22 0.36 -5.75
C ASP A 52 13.20 1.46 -5.40
N GLU A 53 12.56 2.07 -6.41
CA GLU A 53 11.53 3.09 -6.18
C GLU A 53 10.35 2.54 -5.38
N ILE A 54 9.92 1.31 -5.68
CA ILE A 54 8.85 0.66 -4.91
C ILE A 54 9.33 0.32 -3.49
N ALA A 55 10.58 -0.11 -3.31
CA ALA A 55 11.14 -0.38 -1.99
C ALA A 55 11.19 0.89 -1.13
N ASN A 56 11.63 2.01 -1.69
CA ASN A 56 11.67 3.32 -1.05
C ASN A 56 10.27 3.84 -0.73
N LEU A 57 9.34 3.74 -1.68
CA LEU A 57 7.92 4.07 -1.47
C LEU A 57 7.33 3.25 -0.32
N LEU A 58 7.52 1.94 -0.30
CA LEU A 58 6.99 1.06 0.74
C LEU A 58 7.64 1.33 2.10
N GLN A 59 8.91 1.71 2.13
CA GLN A 59 9.60 2.11 3.35
C GLN A 59 8.93 3.34 3.99
N ASP A 60 8.63 4.38 3.20
CA ASP A 60 7.94 5.57 3.70
C ASP A 60 6.47 5.28 4.05
N PHE A 61 5.80 4.53 3.19
CA PHE A 61 4.42 4.09 3.40
C PHE A 61 4.26 3.35 4.72
N TYR A 62 5.10 2.37 5.02
CA TYR A 62 5.02 1.64 6.28
C TYR A 62 5.43 2.45 7.51
N ALA A 63 6.21 3.52 7.35
CA ALA A 63 6.51 4.41 8.47
C ALA A 63 5.32 5.34 8.79
N ASN A 64 4.59 5.78 7.77
CA ASN A 64 3.70 6.94 7.86
C ASN A 64 2.22 6.65 7.60
N ILE A 65 1.85 5.47 7.12
CA ILE A 65 0.43 5.15 6.87
C ILE A 65 -0.45 5.34 8.11
N ARG A 66 -1.56 6.05 7.95
CA ARG A 66 -2.61 6.28 8.95
C ARG A 66 -3.99 6.09 8.32
N ASN A 67 -4.99 5.85 9.17
CA ASN A 67 -6.38 5.85 8.76
C ASN A 67 -6.91 7.30 8.62
N LYS A 68 -8.17 7.45 8.20
CA LYS A 68 -8.81 8.78 8.06
C LYS A 68 -8.86 9.59 9.36
N SER A 69 -8.84 8.92 10.50
CA SER A 69 -8.81 9.54 11.83
C SER A 69 -7.39 9.85 12.31
N GLN A 70 -6.37 9.73 11.45
CA GLN A 70 -4.95 9.90 11.78
C GLN A 70 -4.38 8.87 12.77
N GLU A 71 -5.08 7.75 13.00
CA GLU A 71 -4.63 6.65 13.86
C GLU A 71 -3.98 5.53 13.03
N TYR A 72 -3.22 4.64 13.68
CA TYR A 72 -2.73 3.44 13.00
C TYR A 72 -3.86 2.46 12.67
N TYR A 73 -3.79 1.84 11.49
CA TYR A 73 -4.62 0.68 11.18
C TYR A 73 -4.33 -0.48 12.12
N LYS A 74 -5.34 -1.31 12.41
CA LYS A 74 -5.16 -2.55 13.19
C LYS A 74 -4.16 -3.49 12.51
N LYS A 75 -3.44 -4.29 13.32
CA LYS A 75 -2.43 -5.27 12.85
C LYS A 75 -2.92 -6.13 11.68
N ASN A 76 -4.12 -6.70 11.79
CA ASN A 76 -4.69 -7.57 10.75
C ASN A 76 -4.98 -6.80 9.45
N THR A 77 -5.39 -5.54 9.56
CA THR A 77 -5.62 -4.66 8.40
C THR A 77 -4.29 -4.34 7.70
N LEU A 78 -3.24 -4.01 8.45
CA LEU A 78 -1.91 -3.77 7.89
C LEU A 78 -1.34 -4.99 7.16
N LEU A 79 -1.49 -6.18 7.75
CA LEU A 79 -1.12 -7.44 7.09
C LEU A 79 -1.92 -7.65 5.80
N ALA A 80 -3.24 -7.42 5.84
CA ALA A 80 -4.10 -7.55 4.67
C ALA A 80 -3.73 -6.55 3.56
N ILE A 81 -3.38 -5.31 3.90
CA ILE A 81 -2.90 -4.29 2.97
C ILE A 81 -1.61 -4.76 2.29
N ARG A 82 -0.58 -5.17 3.06
CA ARG A 82 0.69 -5.64 2.49
C ARG A 82 0.48 -6.83 1.55
N GLN A 83 -0.30 -7.83 1.96
CA GLN A 83 -0.58 -9.00 1.12
C GLN A 83 -1.35 -8.63 -0.14
N SER A 84 -2.26 -7.66 -0.05
CA SER A 84 -3.05 -7.20 -1.18
C SER A 84 -2.22 -6.39 -2.18
N ILE A 85 -1.25 -5.58 -1.71
CA ILE A 85 -0.29 -4.90 -2.58
C ILE A 85 0.63 -5.92 -3.26
N ASN A 86 1.19 -6.88 -2.52
CA ASN A 86 2.04 -7.93 -3.09
C ASN A 86 1.30 -8.72 -4.19
N ARG A 87 0.04 -9.09 -3.92
CA ARG A 87 -0.82 -9.75 -4.92
C ARG A 87 -1.04 -8.86 -6.13
N TYR A 88 -1.40 -7.59 -5.94
CA TYR A 88 -1.64 -6.66 -7.03
C TYR A 88 -0.43 -6.54 -7.96
N LEU A 89 0.77 -6.38 -7.40
CA LEU A 89 2.01 -6.31 -8.19
C LEU A 89 2.23 -7.60 -9.00
N LYS A 90 2.10 -8.77 -8.36
CA LYS A 90 2.25 -10.07 -9.04
C LYS A 90 1.20 -10.32 -10.12
N GLU A 91 -0.02 -9.83 -9.93
CA GLU A 91 -1.11 -9.94 -10.92
C GLU A 91 -0.90 -9.01 -12.13
N ASN A 92 -0.06 -7.98 -12.02
CA ASN A 92 0.28 -7.03 -13.08
C ASN A 92 1.73 -7.22 -13.55
N ASP A 93 2.15 -8.47 -13.73
CA ASP A 93 3.44 -8.86 -14.34
C ASP A 93 4.70 -8.35 -13.60
N ARG A 94 4.59 -7.99 -12.32
CA ARG A 94 5.75 -7.67 -11.47
C ARG A 94 6.24 -8.95 -10.77
N PHE A 95 7.42 -9.43 -11.15
CA PHE A 95 7.96 -10.73 -10.70
C PHE A 95 8.75 -10.71 -9.36
N PHE A 96 8.67 -9.65 -8.57
CA PHE A 96 9.32 -9.59 -7.24
C PHE A 96 8.30 -9.71 -6.11
N ASP A 97 8.75 -10.20 -4.96
CA ASP A 97 7.93 -10.36 -3.77
C ASP A 97 8.33 -9.33 -2.72
N ILE A 98 7.46 -8.35 -2.45
CA ILE A 98 7.76 -7.26 -1.51
C ILE A 98 7.95 -7.73 -0.05
N ILE A 99 7.66 -9.00 0.25
CA ILE A 99 7.76 -9.59 1.59
C ILE A 99 9.08 -10.34 1.78
N THR A 100 9.56 -11.04 0.76
CA THR A 100 10.73 -11.93 0.86
C THR A 100 11.93 -11.45 0.06
N ASP A 101 11.75 -10.57 -0.91
CA ASP A 101 12.84 -10.06 -1.73
C ASP A 101 13.75 -9.12 -0.88
N PRO A 102 15.09 -9.34 -0.88
CA PRO A 102 16.03 -8.58 -0.06
C PRO A 102 16.02 -7.07 -0.31
N GLU A 103 15.63 -6.61 -1.50
CA GLU A 103 15.52 -5.18 -1.81
C GLU A 103 14.54 -4.47 -0.85
N PHE A 104 13.58 -5.22 -0.31
CA PHE A 104 12.53 -4.70 0.56
C PHE A 104 12.84 -4.91 2.05
N THR A 105 14.06 -5.33 2.43
CA THR A 105 14.42 -5.56 3.84
C THR A 105 14.14 -4.33 4.71
N ARG A 106 14.59 -3.14 4.28
CA ARG A 106 14.37 -1.89 5.02
C ARG A 106 12.89 -1.54 5.15
N ALA A 107 12.12 -1.74 4.09
CA ALA A 107 10.67 -1.54 4.13
C ALA A 107 10.02 -2.53 5.12
N ASN A 108 10.44 -3.80 5.13
CA ASN A 108 9.92 -4.81 6.03
C ASN A 108 10.30 -4.58 7.50
N ASP A 109 11.46 -3.97 7.78
CA ASP A 109 11.84 -3.53 9.13
C ASP A 109 10.91 -2.40 9.63
N ASN A 110 10.59 -1.44 8.75
CA ASN A 110 9.61 -0.40 9.04
C ASN A 110 8.21 -0.99 9.27
N PHE A 111 7.80 -1.97 8.45
CA PHE A 111 6.54 -2.66 8.64
C PHE A 111 6.48 -3.38 9.99
N THR A 112 7.56 -4.05 10.40
CA THR A 112 7.63 -4.71 11.72
C THR A 112 7.53 -3.69 12.85
N SER A 113 8.20 -2.56 12.71
CA SER A 113 8.11 -1.43 13.65
C SER A 113 6.69 -0.86 13.73
N LEU A 114 6.02 -0.71 12.58
CA LEU A 114 4.61 -0.29 12.49
C LEU A 114 3.69 -1.24 13.26
N LEU A 115 3.83 -2.56 13.04
CA LEU A 115 3.02 -3.55 13.76
C LEU A 115 3.23 -3.49 15.28
N ARG A 116 4.46 -3.18 15.74
CA ARG A 116 4.74 -2.97 17.16
C ARG A 116 4.02 -1.74 17.70
N LYS A 117 4.13 -0.60 17.01
CA LYS A 117 3.47 0.66 17.39
C LYS A 117 1.95 0.50 17.49
N THR A 118 1.33 -0.12 16.48
CA THR A 118 -0.11 -0.43 16.50
C THR A 118 -0.51 -1.30 17.70
N ARG A 119 0.34 -2.25 18.11
CA ARG A 119 0.06 -3.11 19.27
C ARG A 119 0.13 -2.32 20.58
N GLU A 120 1.04 -1.36 20.67
CA GLU A 120 1.22 -0.52 21.86
C GLU A 120 0.06 0.47 22.00
N GLU A 121 -0.34 1.16 20.93
CA GLU A 121 -1.50 2.06 20.96
C GLU A 121 -2.82 1.32 21.21
N GLY A 122 -2.99 0.12 20.64
CA GLY A 122 -4.16 -0.73 20.91
C GLY A 122 -4.23 -1.31 22.33
N LYS A 123 -3.15 -1.17 23.12
CA LYS A 123 -3.12 -1.49 24.56
C LYS A 123 -3.32 -0.26 25.44
N GLY A 124 -3.35 0.95 24.87
CA GLY A 124 -3.48 2.22 25.58
C GLY A 124 -4.92 2.58 25.98
N THR A 125 -5.94 1.93 25.41
CA THR A 125 -7.34 2.11 25.81
C THR A 125 -7.74 1.09 26.88
N VAL A 126 -7.13 1.15 28.06
CA VAL A 126 -7.81 0.70 29.28
C VAL A 126 -8.77 1.82 29.66
N HIS A 127 -10.06 1.64 29.37
CA HIS A 127 -11.09 2.44 30.02
C HIS A 127 -10.99 2.18 31.53
N PRO A 128 -10.73 3.20 32.38
CA PRO A 128 -10.94 3.06 33.82
C PRO A 128 -12.44 2.90 34.10
N PRO A 129 -12.82 2.23 35.19
CA PRO A 129 -14.21 1.89 35.54
C PRO A 129 -15.12 3.11 35.77
#